data_AF-A0A8S0GYN3-F1
#
_entry.id   AF-A0A8S0GYN3-F1
#
_cell.length_a   1.000
_cell.length_b   1.000
_cell.length_c   1.000
_cell.angle_alpha   90.00
_cell.angle_beta   90.00
_cell.angle_gamma   90.00
#
_symmetry.space_group_name_H-M   'P 1'
#
loop_
_entity.id
_entity.type
_entity.pdbx_description
1 polymer ?
#
loop_
_entity_poly.entity_id
_entity_poly.type
_entity_poly.pdbx_seq_one_letter_code
_entity_poly.pdbx_strand_id
1 'polypeptide(L)'
;MSILRDEGFSHQGCIDIFDGGPLIEAEVAKIRSVRESQTLPLLVGTPDAQAPVWLIHNRRLESCRITATPGAWFRVACWWTG
;
A
#
# COMPACT_ATOMS: atom_id res chain seq x y z
N MET A 1 8.68 9.37 -8.53
CA MET A 1 9.69 9.00 -7.51
C MET A 1 9.30 9.34 -6.08
N SER A 2 8.59 10.45 -5.78
CA SER A 2 8.18 10.78 -4.40
C SER A 2 7.48 9.62 -3.68
N ILE A 3 6.36 9.14 -4.24
CA ILE A 3 5.57 8.06 -3.63
C ILE A 3 6.38 6.81 -3.28
N LEU A 4 7.36 6.42 -4.11
CA LEU A 4 8.20 5.25 -3.83
C LEU A 4 9.23 5.54 -2.73
N ARG A 5 9.76 6.75 -2.64
CA ARG A 5 10.62 7.17 -1.52
C ARG A 5 9.84 7.26 -0.20
N ASP A 6 8.61 7.75 -0.25
CA ASP A 6 7.69 7.79 0.90
C ASP A 6 7.29 6.38 1.37
N GLU A 7 7.27 5.42 0.44
CA GLU A 7 7.13 3.99 0.73
C GLU A 7 8.42 3.32 1.20
N GLY A 8 9.58 3.99 1.17
CA GLY A 8 10.86 3.47 1.68
C GLY A 8 11.84 2.94 0.62
N PHE A 9 11.56 3.13 -0.68
CA PHE A 9 12.49 2.76 -1.76
C PHE A 9 13.67 3.72 -1.87
N SER A 10 14.86 3.16 -2.09
CA SER A 10 16.12 3.90 -2.26
C SER A 10 16.88 3.44 -3.50
N HIS A 11 17.79 4.29 -3.99
CA HIS A 11 18.68 3.98 -5.12
C HIS A 11 20.02 3.50 -4.58
N GLN A 12 20.55 2.40 -5.13
CA GLN A 12 21.80 1.77 -4.70
C GLN A 12 22.96 1.94 -5.70
N GLY A 13 22.95 2.99 -6.52
CA GLY A 13 23.99 3.21 -7.54
C GLY A 13 23.83 2.34 -8.80
N CYS A 14 22.92 1.37 -8.81
CA CYS A 14 22.61 0.56 -9.99
C CYS A 14 21.72 1.33 -10.98
N ILE A 15 21.90 1.08 -12.28
CA ILE A 15 21.13 1.70 -13.37
C ILE A 15 20.58 0.61 -14.28
N ASP A 16 19.41 0.86 -14.87
CA ASP A 16 18.85 0.02 -15.91
C ASP A 16 19.70 0.11 -17.19
N ILE A 17 19.92 -1.03 -17.85
CA ILE A 17 20.82 -1.16 -19.00
C ILE A 17 20.17 -0.80 -20.34
N PHE A 18 18.86 -0.59 -20.38
CA PHE A 18 18.10 -0.25 -21.58
C PHE A 18 17.78 1.25 -21.65
N ASP A 19 17.43 1.89 -20.54
CA ASP A 19 17.07 3.32 -20.49
C ASP A 19 17.97 4.21 -19.61
N GLY A 20 18.91 3.62 -18.86
CA GLY A 20 19.82 4.36 -17.96
C GLY A 20 19.14 4.88 -16.69
N GLY A 21 17.89 4.51 -16.42
CA GLY A 21 17.12 4.92 -15.25
C GLY A 21 17.70 4.35 -13.94
N PRO A 22 17.52 5.04 -12.80
CA PRO A 22 17.99 4.55 -11.51
C PRO A 22 17.17 3.35 -11.01
N LEU A 23 17.83 2.21 -10.79
CA LEU A 23 17.19 1.05 -10.15
C LEU A 23 16.95 1.35 -8.66
N ILE A 24 15.70 1.26 -8.24
CA ILE A 24 15.29 1.48 -6.85
C ILE A 24 14.76 0.20 -6.21
N GLU A 25 15.05 0.02 -4.94
CA GLU A 25 14.64 -1.15 -4.17
C GLU A 25 14.30 -0.83 -2.72
N ALA A 26 13.54 -1.74 -2.09
CA ALA A 26 13.20 -1.74 -0.69
C ALA A 26 13.07 -3.19 -0.20
N GLU A 27 13.51 -3.47 1.03
CA GLU A 27 13.09 -4.69 1.73
C GLU A 27 11.57 -4.65 1.93
N VAL A 28 10.87 -5.74 1.61
CA VAL A 28 9.40 -5.82 1.68
C VAL A 28 8.86 -5.39 3.06
N ALA A 29 9.53 -5.79 4.14
CA ALA A 29 9.16 -5.42 5.52
C ALA A 29 9.37 -3.92 5.87
N LYS A 30 10.18 -3.20 5.07
CA LYS A 30 10.39 -1.75 5.21
C LYS A 30 9.43 -0.92 4.36
N ILE A 31 8.72 -1.54 3.40
CA ILE A 31 7.72 -0.84 2.59
C ILE A 31 6.61 -0.32 3.50
N ARG A 32 6.38 1.00 3.51
CA ARG A 32 5.50 1.66 4.49
C ARG A 32 4.07 1.08 4.49
N SER A 33 3.44 1.00 3.32
CA SER A 33 2.10 0.45 3.12
C SER A 33 1.99 -1.05 3.40
N VAL A 34 3.10 -1.80 3.30
CA VAL A 34 3.17 -3.20 3.76
C VAL A 34 3.21 -3.24 5.29
N ARG A 35 4.18 -2.56 5.88
CA ARG A 35 4.48 -2.54 7.32
C ARG A 35 3.32 -2.02 8.17
N GLU A 36 2.65 -0.97 7.71
CA GLU A 36 1.55 -0.32 8.44
C GLU A 36 0.20 -1.01 8.21
N SER A 37 0.14 -1.97 7.28
CA SER A 37 -1.07 -2.73 7.03
C SER A 37 -1.40 -3.77 8.09
N GLN A 38 -2.70 -4.03 8.20
CA GLN A 38 -3.36 -4.82 9.22
C GLN A 38 -4.45 -5.66 8.52
N THR A 39 -5.16 -6.48 9.29
CA THR A 39 -6.38 -7.16 8.83
C THR A 39 -7.49 -6.82 9.81
N LEU A 40 -8.58 -6.26 9.29
CA LEU A 40 -9.70 -5.77 10.09
C LEU A 40 -11.02 -6.25 9.47
N PRO A 41 -12.06 -6.53 10.29
CA PRO A 41 -13.40 -6.77 9.77
C PRO A 41 -13.94 -5.49 9.11
N LEU A 42 -14.61 -5.66 7.96
CA LEU A 42 -15.22 -4.55 7.22
C LEU A 42 -16.72 -4.50 7.50
N LEU A 43 -17.20 -3.34 7.98
CA LEU A 43 -18.62 -2.99 8.01
C LEU A 43 -18.88 -1.92 6.95
N VAL A 44 -19.89 -2.11 6.12
CA VAL A 44 -20.31 -1.12 5.10
C VAL A 44 -21.34 -0.18 5.73
N GLY A 45 -21.15 1.12 5.56
CA GLY A 45 -22.03 2.18 6.04
C GLY A 45 -21.60 3.53 5.49
N THR A 46 -22.25 4.60 5.95
CA THR A 46 -21.90 5.98 5.57
C THR A 46 -20.76 6.48 6.47
N PRO A 47 -19.57 6.79 5.94
CA PRO A 47 -18.49 7.39 6.74
C PRO A 47 -18.79 8.86 7.06
N ASP A 48 -18.20 9.37 8.13
CA ASP A 48 -18.26 10.80 8.47
C ASP A 48 -17.66 11.67 7.36
N ALA A 49 -18.15 12.90 7.21
CA ALA A 49 -17.66 13.86 6.21
C ALA A 49 -16.17 14.25 6.38
N GLN A 50 -15.56 13.93 7.52
CA GLN A 50 -14.14 14.14 7.83
C GLN A 50 -13.36 12.83 7.96
N ALA A 51 -13.94 11.69 7.55
CA ALA A 51 -13.26 10.40 7.63
C ALA A 51 -12.05 10.36 6.68
N PRO A 52 -10.85 9.95 7.15
CA PRO A 52 -9.69 9.83 6.29
C PRO A 52 -9.90 8.76 5.21
N VAL A 53 -9.26 8.96 4.06
CA VAL A 53 -9.27 8.00 2.95
C VAL A 53 -8.30 6.86 3.25
N TRP A 54 -8.78 5.63 3.13
CA TRP A 54 -7.96 4.42 3.25
C TRP A 54 -7.92 3.66 1.93
N LEU A 55 -6.78 3.03 1.67
CA LEU A 55 -6.69 1.93 0.72
C LEU A 55 -7.23 0.66 1.39
N ILE A 56 -8.20 0.01 0.74
CA ILE A 56 -8.85 -1.20 1.21
C ILE A 56 -8.70 -2.29 0.15
N HIS A 57 -8.10 -3.42 0.51
CA HIS A 57 -7.91 -4.59 -0.32
C HIS A 57 -8.75 -5.76 0.21
N ASN A 58 -9.46 -6.48 -0.67
CA ASN A 58 -10.30 -7.62 -0.29
C ASN A 58 -9.53 -8.91 0.06
N ARG A 59 -8.19 -8.92 -0.01
CA ARG A 59 -7.30 -10.05 0.32
C ARG A 59 -7.56 -11.34 -0.47
N ARG A 60 -8.11 -11.24 -1.70
CA ARG A 60 -8.31 -12.39 -2.60
C ARG A 60 -7.38 -12.29 -3.80
N LEU A 61 -6.70 -13.38 -4.16
CA LEU A 61 -5.91 -13.46 -5.39
C LEU A 61 -6.85 -13.46 -6.61
N GLU A 62 -7.73 -14.45 -6.68
CA GLU A 62 -8.83 -14.46 -7.65
C GLU A 62 -9.86 -13.40 -7.28
N SER A 63 -10.32 -12.63 -8.28
CA SER A 63 -11.24 -11.51 -8.07
C SER A 63 -10.75 -10.49 -7.02
N CYS A 64 -9.43 -10.23 -7.02
CA CYS A 64 -8.82 -9.13 -6.27
C CYS A 64 -9.57 -7.81 -6.53
N ARG A 65 -9.85 -7.06 -5.48
CA ARG A 65 -10.42 -5.71 -5.54
C ARG A 65 -9.69 -4.81 -4.54
N ILE A 66 -9.28 -3.63 -5.01
CA ILE A 66 -8.67 -2.57 -4.22
C ILE A 66 -9.44 -1.29 -4.50
N THR A 67 -9.73 -0.50 -3.47
CA THR A 67 -10.36 0.81 -3.62
C THR A 67 -9.77 1.81 -2.62
N ALA A 68 -9.89 3.11 -2.94
CA ALA A 68 -9.61 4.22 -2.04
C ALA A 68 -10.95 4.83 -1.62
N THR A 69 -11.29 4.80 -0.33
CA THR A 69 -12.57 5.32 0.17
C THR A 69 -12.41 5.96 1.56
N PRO A 70 -13.17 7.00 1.91
CA PRO A 70 -13.29 7.47 3.29
C PRO A 70 -13.77 6.33 4.20
N GLY A 71 -13.23 6.28 5.42
CA GLY A 71 -13.64 5.29 6.41
C GLY A 71 -13.17 5.62 7.83
N ALA A 72 -14.02 5.37 8.80
CA ALA A 72 -13.67 5.45 10.22
C ALA A 72 -13.19 4.08 10.73
N TRP A 73 -12.24 4.07 11.68
CA TRP A 73 -11.75 2.88 12.40
C TRP A 73 -11.01 1.80 11.58
N PHE A 74 -10.58 2.10 10.35
CA PHE A 74 -9.62 1.27 9.62
C PHE A 74 -8.19 1.74 9.89
N ARG A 75 -7.37 0.94 10.56
CA ARG A 75 -5.91 1.08 10.41
C ARG A 75 -5.52 0.18 9.23
N VAL A 76 -5.31 0.78 8.05
CA VAL A 76 -4.80 0.19 6.77
C VAL A 76 -5.03 -1.32 6.58
N ALA A 77 -5.93 -1.75 5.70
CA ALA A 77 -6.13 -3.20 5.43
C ALA A 77 -5.31 -3.69 4.24
N CYS A 78 -4.42 -4.71 4.38
CA CYS A 78 -3.77 -5.29 3.18
C CYS A 78 -3.27 -6.74 3.26
N TRP A 79 -2.31 -7.08 4.15
CA TRP A 79 -1.19 -7.93 3.73
C TRP A 79 -1.44 -9.42 3.42
N TRP A 80 -0.37 -10.10 3.05
CA TRP A 80 -0.32 -11.39 2.38
C TRP A 80 -0.14 -12.54 3.38
N THR A 81 -0.87 -13.65 3.21
CA THR A 81 -0.67 -14.91 3.95
C THR A 81 -1.01 -16.08 3.03
N GLY A 82 0.02 -16.75 2.50
CA GLY A 82 -0.11 -17.88 1.56
C GLY A 82 0.38 -17.52 0.17
#